data_AF-A0A535MSM2-F1
#
_entry.id   AF-A0A535MSM2-F1
#
_cell.length_a   1.000
_cell.length_b   1.000
_cell.length_c   1.000
_cell.angle_alpha   90.00
_cell.angle_beta   90.00
_cell.angle_gamma   90.00
#
_symmetry.space_group_name_H-M   'P 1'
#
loop_
_entity.id
_entity.type
_entity.pdbx_description
1 polymer ?
#
loop_
_entity_poly.entity_id
_entity_poly.type
_entity_poly.pdbx_seq_one_letter_code
_entity_poly.pdbx_strand_id
1 'polypeptide(L)'
;MVWNIGKRNLAEIAGQYLHKGSLVYIEGRLQTRSWEGQDGQKRKTTEVNATEIQFLEPRSQSQPQAAAAEPVETAVAAAPGHHEEPSRDVDPEDIPF
;
A
#
# COMPACT_ATOMS: atom_id res chain seq x y z
N MET A 1 -2.46 -35.51 13.27
CA MET A 1 -1.02 -35.49 13.57
C MET A 1 -0.46 -34.18 13.01
N VAL A 2 -0.17 -33.19 13.85
CA VAL A 2 0.37 -31.88 13.42
C VAL A 2 1.88 -31.95 13.43
N TRP A 3 2.47 -31.74 12.27
CA TRP A 3 3.90 -31.82 12.03
C TRP A 3 4.54 -30.48 12.41
N ASN A 4 4.94 -30.37 13.68
CA ASN A 4 5.63 -29.21 14.24
C ASN A 4 7.09 -29.22 13.79
N ILE A 5 7.44 -28.48 12.73
CA ILE A 5 8.85 -28.25 12.38
C ILE A 5 9.23 -26.89 12.98
N GLY A 6 9.96 -26.96 14.09
CA GLY A 6 10.89 -25.92 14.48
C GLY A 6 10.30 -24.64 15.07
N LYS A 7 10.37 -24.57 16.41
CA LYS A 7 10.24 -23.40 17.29
C LYS A 7 8.80 -23.01 17.66
N ARG A 8 8.30 -23.63 18.75
CA ARG A 8 7.07 -23.22 19.48
C ARG A 8 6.92 -21.71 19.61
N ASN A 9 8.03 -21.03 19.86
CA ASN A 9 8.06 -19.58 20.07
C ASN A 9 7.62 -18.79 18.82
N LEU A 10 8.00 -19.18 17.59
CA LEU A 10 7.59 -18.42 16.39
C LEU A 10 6.08 -18.57 16.14
N ALA A 11 5.53 -19.76 16.34
CA ALA A 11 4.10 -20.00 16.20
C ALA A 11 3.27 -19.23 17.25
N GLU A 12 3.75 -19.19 18.50
CA GLU A 12 3.12 -18.40 19.57
C GLU A 12 3.18 -16.90 19.29
N ILE A 13 4.36 -16.37 18.92
CA ILE A 13 4.54 -14.96 18.56
C ILE A 13 3.67 -14.60 17.35
N ALA A 14 3.67 -15.43 16.31
CA ALA A 14 2.80 -15.23 15.15
C ALA A 14 1.32 -15.19 15.56
N GLY A 15 0.86 -16.10 16.42
CA GLY A 15 -0.52 -16.11 16.90
C GLY A 15 -0.92 -14.88 17.73
N GLN A 16 0.03 -14.28 18.47
CA GLN A 16 -0.23 -13.09 19.29
C GLN A 16 -0.22 -11.78 18.47
N TYR A 17 0.65 -11.69 17.46
CA TYR A 17 0.93 -10.41 16.78
C TYR A 17 0.50 -10.36 15.30
N LEU A 18 0.21 -11.49 14.64
CA LEU A 18 -0.32 -11.48 13.28
C LEU A 18 -1.85 -11.38 13.28
N HIS A 19 -2.34 -10.42 12.52
CA HIS A 19 -3.73 -10.32 12.14
C HIS A 19 -3.85 -10.30 10.62
N LYS A 20 -5.06 -10.52 10.11
CA LYS A 20 -5.30 -10.44 8.67
C LYS A 20 -4.94 -9.03 8.19
N GLY A 21 -4.07 -8.94 7.18
CA GLY A 21 -3.59 -7.67 6.63
C GLY A 21 -2.33 -7.12 7.27
N SER A 22 -1.78 -7.76 8.30
CA SER A 22 -0.46 -7.42 8.84
C SER A 22 0.61 -7.59 7.76
N LEU A 23 1.48 -6.58 7.62
CA LEU A 23 2.63 -6.67 6.73
C LEU A 23 3.76 -7.37 7.47
N VAL A 24 4.31 -8.42 6.85
CA VAL A 24 5.42 -9.19 7.44
C VAL A 24 6.40 -9.66 6.37
N TYR A 25 7.66 -9.75 6.77
CA TYR A 25 8.69 -10.48 6.06
C TYR A 25 8.86 -11.86 6.68
N ILE A 26 8.96 -12.89 5.85
CA ILE A 26 9.11 -14.28 6.27
C ILE A 26 10.29 -14.88 5.50
N GLU A 27 11.26 -15.41 6.24
CA GLU A 27 12.38 -16.17 5.67
C GLU A 27 12.25 -17.65 6.03
N GLY A 28 12.57 -18.54 5.09
CA GLY A 28 12.46 -19.96 5.33
C GLY A 28 12.78 -20.82 4.12
N ARG A 29 12.39 -22.09 4.22
CA ARG A 29 12.55 -23.07 3.14
C ARG A 29 11.22 -23.37 2.48
N LEU A 30 11.20 -23.37 1.15
CA LEU A 30 10.06 -23.86 0.37
C LEU A 30 9.99 -25.39 0.45
N GLN A 31 8.83 -25.93 0.80
CA GLN A 31 8.58 -27.36 0.87
C GLN A 31 7.32 -27.70 0.09
N THR A 32 7.37 -28.75 -0.73
CA THR A 32 6.18 -29.30 -1.37
C THR A 32 5.90 -30.67 -0.79
N ARG A 33 4.69 -30.88 -0.25
CA ARG A 33 4.24 -32.18 0.24
C ARG A 33 3.05 -32.68 -0.56
N SER A 34 2.97 -33.99 -0.72
CA SER A 34 1.79 -34.66 -1.29
C SER A 34 1.06 -35.39 -0.16
N TRP A 35 -0.26 -35.25 -0.10
CA TRP A 35 -1.10 -35.94 0.87
C TRP A 35 -2.38 -36.44 0.20
N GLU A 36 -3.01 -37.45 0.77
CA GLU A 36 -4.25 -38.02 0.26
C GLU A 36 -5.44 -37.43 1.03
N GLY A 37 -6.42 -36.89 0.29
CA GLY A 37 -7.65 -36.37 0.86
C GLY A 37 -8.58 -37.48 1.35
N GLN A 38 -9.58 -37.11 2.14
CA GLN A 38 -10.62 -38.04 2.60
C GLN A 38 -11.43 -38.66 1.43
N ASP A 39 -11.39 -38.00 0.28
CA ASP A 39 -11.95 -38.42 -1.00
C ASP A 39 -11.01 -39.33 -1.82
N GLY A 40 -9.86 -39.73 -1.28
CA GLY A 40 -8.85 -40.58 -1.95
C GLY A 40 -8.01 -39.85 -3.00
N GLN A 41 -8.24 -38.55 -3.22
CA GLN A 41 -7.50 -37.77 -4.21
C GLN A 41 -6.16 -37.30 -3.66
N LYS A 42 -5.08 -37.50 -4.43
CA LYS A 42 -3.75 -36.95 -4.11
C LYS A 42 -3.72 -35.44 -4.34
N ARG A 43 -3.43 -34.69 -3.28
CA ARG A 43 -3.26 -33.23 -3.31
C ARG A 43 -1.80 -32.87 -3.08
N LYS A 44 -1.35 -31.81 -3.73
CA LYS A 44 -0.02 -31.20 -3.51
C LYS A 44 -0.20 -29.86 -2.82
N THR A 45 0.62 -29.59 -1.83
CA THR A 45 0.66 -28.31 -1.13
C THR A 45 2.09 -27.83 -1.07
N THR A 46 2.31 -26.62 -1.54
CA THR A 46 3.59 -25.91 -1.42
C THR A 46 3.47 -24.93 -0.27
N GLU A 47 4.35 -25.07 0.71
CA GLU A 47 4.35 -24.34 1.98
C GLU A 47 5.74 -23.73 2.20
N VAL A 48 5.81 -22.63 2.95
CA VAL A 48 7.08 -22.08 3.45
C VAL A 48 7.25 -22.51 4.90
N ASN A 49 8.31 -23.26 5.17
CA ASN A 49 8.73 -23.55 6.53
C ASN A 49 9.59 -22.40 7.05
N ALA A 50 8.99 -21.55 7.90
CA ALA A 50 9.59 -20.30 8.36
C ALA A 50 10.70 -20.54 9.39
N THR A 51 11.85 -19.92 9.17
CA THR A 51 12.98 -19.88 10.10
C THR A 51 12.99 -18.58 10.92
N GLU A 52 12.50 -17.50 10.32
CA GLU A 52 12.44 -16.15 10.89
C GLU A 52 11.21 -15.37 10.37
N ILE A 53 10.67 -14.49 11.22
CA ILE A 53 9.56 -13.58 10.91
C ILE A 53 9.94 -12.19 11.41
N GLN A 54 9.77 -11.18 10.55
CA GLN A 54 9.90 -9.77 10.92
C GLN A 54 8.59 -9.04 10.66
N PHE A 55 8.11 -8.32 11.67
CA PHE A 55 6.89 -7.52 11.58
C PHE A 55 7.18 -6.18 10.95
N LEU A 56 6.34 -5.77 9.99
CA LEU A 56 6.50 -4.54 9.23
C LEU A 56 5.29 -3.64 9.44
N GLU A 57 5.51 -2.34 9.39
CA GLU A 57 4.46 -1.33 9.41
C GLU A 57 4.20 -0.82 7.98
N PRO A 58 2.94 -0.56 7.61
CA PRO A 58 2.64 0.09 6.34
C PRO A 58 3.29 1.48 6.34
N ARG A 59 4.01 1.82 5.27
CA ARG A 59 4.59 3.14 5.07
C ARG A 59 3.43 4.15 5.06
N SER A 60 3.32 4.97 6.10
CA SER A 60 2.23 5.95 6.25
C SER A 60 2.01 6.67 4.92
N GLN A 61 0.82 6.52 4.38
CA GLN A 61 0.33 7.31 3.26
C GLN A 61 0.38 8.76 3.72
N SER A 62 1.35 9.51 3.19
CA SER A 62 1.59 10.90 3.53
C SER A 62 0.25 11.63 3.53
N GLN A 63 -0.17 12.07 4.70
CA GLN A 63 -1.36 12.89 4.86
C GLN A 63 -1.18 14.10 3.93
N PRO A 64 -2.12 14.41 3.02
CA PRO A 64 -2.06 15.67 2.31
C PRO A 64 -2.15 16.72 3.41
N GLN A 65 -1.03 17.40 3.68
CA GLN A 65 -1.01 18.61 4.45
C GLN A 65 -1.96 19.54 3.70
N ALA A 66 -3.18 19.68 4.21
CA ALA A 66 -4.11 20.69 3.75
C ALA A 66 -3.38 22.01 3.98
N ALA A 67 -2.84 22.56 2.89
CA ALA A 67 -2.35 23.92 2.85
C ALA A 67 -3.55 24.79 3.25
N ALA A 68 -3.48 25.36 4.44
CA ALA A 68 -4.41 26.37 4.88
C ALA A 68 -4.34 27.51 3.86
N ALA A 69 -5.36 27.62 3.02
CA ALA A 69 -5.56 28.79 2.19
C ALA A 69 -5.93 29.95 3.13
N GLU A 70 -5.03 30.92 3.26
CA GLU A 70 -5.33 32.17 3.94
C GLU A 70 -6.39 32.94 3.14
N PRO A 71 -7.43 33.49 3.78
CA PRO A 71 -8.35 34.39 3.11
C PRO A 71 -7.64 35.73 2.88
N VAL A 72 -7.27 36.01 1.63
CA VAL A 72 -6.84 37.35 1.24
C VAL A 72 -8.03 38.30 1.28
N GLU A 73 -8.01 39.14 2.31
CA GLU A 73 -8.92 40.25 2.55
C GLU A 73 -8.92 41.22 1.36
N THR A 74 -10.09 41.38 0.76
CA THR A 74 -10.33 42.31 -0.36
C THR A 74 -10.45 43.72 0.18
N ALA A 75 -9.43 44.56 -0.03
CA ALA A 75 -9.50 46.01 0.18
C ALA A 75 -9.43 46.74 -1.16
N VAL A 76 -10.52 47.43 -1.51
CA VAL A 76 -10.74 48.21 -2.72
C VAL A 76 -10.14 49.62 -2.58
N ALA A 77 -9.37 50.10 -3.56
CA ALA A 77 -9.19 51.55 -3.80
C ALA A 77 -8.66 51.91 -5.22
N ALA A 78 -9.52 52.59 -5.99
CA ALA A 78 -9.28 53.67 -6.97
C ALA A 78 -8.44 53.46 -8.27
N ALA A 79 -9.11 53.75 -9.41
CA ALA A 79 -8.69 53.76 -10.83
C ALA A 79 -7.76 54.96 -11.22
N PRO A 80 -7.28 55.16 -12.48
CA PRO A 80 -7.55 54.44 -13.74
C PRO A 80 -6.30 54.03 -14.57
N GLY A 81 -6.42 52.98 -15.39
CA GLY A 81 -5.38 52.59 -16.35
C GLY A 81 -5.95 51.67 -17.43
N HIS A 82 -5.79 52.09 -18.67
CA HIS A 82 -6.31 51.47 -19.90
C HIS A 82 -5.86 50.02 -20.14
N HIS A 83 -6.80 49.12 -20.46
CA HIS A 83 -6.97 48.52 -21.79
C HIS A 83 -8.11 47.50 -21.79
N GLU A 84 -9.04 47.67 -22.73
CA GLU A 84 -10.14 46.77 -23.03
C GLU A 84 -9.75 45.82 -24.18
N GLU A 85 -9.83 44.51 -23.89
CA GLU A 85 -10.08 43.35 -24.77
C GLU A 85 -9.08 42.93 -25.88
N PRO A 86 -9.13 41.68 -26.39
CA PRO A 86 -10.08 40.58 -26.09
C PRO A 86 -9.44 39.25 -25.67
N SER A 87 -10.30 38.34 -25.23
CA SER A 87 -10.06 36.89 -25.15
C SER A 87 -9.24 36.38 -26.33
N ARG A 88 -8.04 35.88 -26.05
CA ARG A 88 -7.32 35.05 -27.02
C ARG A 88 -7.90 33.66 -26.92
N ASP A 89 -8.88 33.38 -27.78
CA ASP A 89 -9.12 32.03 -28.27
C ASP A 89 -7.76 31.47 -28.70
N VAL A 90 -7.24 30.52 -27.93
CA VAL A 90 -6.03 29.79 -28.31
C VAL A 90 -6.50 28.77 -29.34
N ASP A 91 -6.29 29.08 -30.62
CA ASP A 91 -6.56 28.13 -31.71
C ASP A 91 -5.74 26.85 -31.47
N PRO A 92 -6.39 25.67 -31.40
CA PRO A 92 -5.71 24.40 -31.11
C PRO A 92 -4.72 23.97 -32.20
N GLU A 93 -4.60 24.71 -33.29
CA GLU A 93 -3.66 24.47 -34.39
C GLU A 93 -2.28 25.15 -34.21
N ASP A 94 -2.09 25.99 -33.17
CA ASP A 94 -0.80 26.64 -32.85
C ASP A 94 -0.05 25.93 -31.70
N ILE A 95 -0.43 24.70 -31.35
CA ILE A 95 0.30 23.84 -30.40
C ILE A 95 1.27 22.95 -31.20
N PRO A 96 2.60 23.16 -31.13
CA PRO A 96 3.55 22.28 -31.79
C PRO A 96 3.59 20.89 -31.13
N PHE A 97 3.70 19.84 -31.96
CA PHE A 97 3.81 18.43 -31.56
C PHE A 97 5.12 18.10 -30.81
#